data_AF-A0A6N9VJJ0-F1
#
_entry.id   AF-A0A6N9VJJ0-F1
#
_cell.length_a   1.000
_cell.length_b   1.000
_cell.length_c   1.000
_cell.angle_alpha   90.00
_cell.angle_beta   90.00
_cell.angle_gamma   90.00
#
_symmetry.space_group_name_H-M   'P 1'
#
loop_
_entity.id
_entity.type
_entity.pdbx_description
1 polymer ?
#
loop_
_entity_poly.entity_id
_entity_poly.type
_entity_poly.pdbx_seq_one_letter_code
_entity_poly.pdbx_strand_id
1 'polypeptide(L)'
;MGPHPAVAAIRLAVRRVLHDVLTEFHRHEAPGGPGRPGAEARRTAPAAVSRYAEAGTAGSSRTALPERPAAPLVLVACSGGADSMALASALAFEARKLDVRAGGITVDHNLQPG
;
A
#
# COMPACT_ATOMS: atom_id res chain seq x y z
N MET A 1 -12.53 -24.11 -11.81
CA MET A 1 -13.58 -23.34 -11.09
C MET A 1 -13.08 -21.91 -10.93
N GLY A 2 -13.83 -20.91 -11.37
CA GLY A 2 -13.44 -19.49 -11.24
C GLY A 2 -13.46 -19.02 -9.77
N PRO A 3 -12.91 -17.83 -9.47
CA PRO A 3 -13.01 -17.25 -8.14
C PRO A 3 -14.46 -17.02 -7.73
N HIS A 4 -14.75 -17.10 -6.43
CA HIS A 4 -16.07 -16.78 -5.88
C HIS A 4 -16.50 -15.36 -6.31
N PRO A 5 -17.77 -15.13 -6.70
CA PRO A 5 -18.24 -13.86 -7.24
C PRO A 5 -17.92 -12.65 -6.34
N ALA A 6 -18.05 -12.80 -5.02
CA ALA A 6 -17.68 -11.75 -4.07
C ALA A 6 -16.19 -11.36 -4.15
N VAL A 7 -15.29 -12.33 -4.29
CA VAL A 7 -13.84 -12.08 -4.43
C VAL A 7 -13.55 -11.38 -5.74
N ALA A 8 -14.22 -11.79 -6.83
CA ALA A 8 -14.09 -11.13 -8.13
C ALA A 8 -14.56 -9.68 -8.09
N ALA A 9 -15.69 -9.41 -7.42
CA ALA A 9 -16.24 -8.06 -7.26
C ALA A 9 -15.30 -7.15 -6.48
N ILE A 10 -14.75 -7.61 -5.36
CA ILE A 10 -13.79 -6.84 -4.56
C ILE A 10 -12.54 -6.52 -5.40
N ARG A 11 -12.01 -7.49 -6.15
CA ARG A 11 -10.84 -7.27 -7.01
C ARG A 11 -11.10 -6.29 -8.14
N LEU A 12 -12.27 -6.35 -8.76
CA LEU A 12 -12.67 -5.39 -9.77
C LEU A 12 -12.76 -3.97 -9.19
N ALA A 13 -13.38 -3.83 -8.01
CA ALA A 13 -13.47 -2.55 -7.31
C ALA A 13 -12.07 -1.99 -6.99
N VAL A 14 -11.19 -2.82 -6.43
CA VAL A 14 -9.79 -2.44 -6.12
C VAL A 14 -9.04 -2.02 -7.37
N ARG A 15 -9.15 -2.75 -8.49
CA ARG A 15 -8.48 -2.38 -9.74
C ARG A 15 -8.92 -1.02 -10.25
N ARG A 16 -10.23 -0.71 -10.17
CA ARG A 16 -10.76 0.59 -10.59
C ARG A 16 -10.19 1.72 -9.74
N VAL A 17 -10.25 1.57 -8.42
CA VAL A 17 -9.69 2.55 -7.48
C VAL A 17 -8.19 2.74 -7.68
N LEU A 18 -7.44 1.65 -7.89
CA LEU A 18 -6.01 1.75 -8.18
C LEU A 18 -5.72 2.54 -9.46
N HIS A 19 -6.51 2.33 -10.51
CA HIS A 19 -6.35 3.09 -11.74
C HIS A 19 -6.60 4.59 -11.51
N ASP A 20 -7.63 4.94 -10.75
CA ASP A 20 -7.96 6.33 -10.42
C ASP A 20 -6.84 7.00 -9.60
N VAL A 21 -6.39 6.34 -8.52
CA VAL A 21 -5.31 6.83 -7.65
C VAL A 21 -4.00 6.99 -8.41
N LEU A 22 -3.65 6.04 -9.28
CA LEU A 22 -2.43 6.13 -10.09
C LEU A 22 -2.51 7.22 -11.14
N THR A 23 -3.69 7.45 -11.71
CA THR A 23 -3.90 8.56 -12.65
C THR A 23 -3.70 9.89 -11.93
N GLU A 24 -4.24 10.05 -10.73
CA GLU A 24 -4.05 11.23 -9.89
C GLU A 24 -2.58 11.42 -9.49
N PHE A 25 -1.90 10.36 -9.07
CA PHE A 25 -0.48 10.39 -8.70
C PHE A 25 0.40 10.91 -9.85
N HIS A 26 0.24 10.36 -11.06
CA HIS A 26 1.04 10.79 -12.21
C HIS A 26 0.73 12.23 -12.66
N ARG A 27 -0.51 12.73 -12.46
CA ARG A 27 -0.83 14.15 -12.71
C ARG A 27 -0.05 15.08 -11.78
N HIS A 28 0.15 14.68 -10.52
CA HIS A 28 0.93 15.45 -9.56
C HIS A 28 2.44 15.39 -9.83
N GLU A 29 2.93 14.32 -10.46
CA GLU A 29 4.36 14.14 -10.77
C GLU A 29 4.76 14.72 -12.14
N ALA A 30 3.80 15.16 -12.96
CA ALA A 30 4.07 15.74 -14.27
C ALA A 30 4.94 17.03 -14.17
N PRO A 31 5.92 17.23 -15.06
CA PRO A 31 6.80 18.40 -15.03
C PRO A 31 5.98 19.66 -15.35
N GLY A 32 5.75 20.51 -14.35
CA GLY A 32 4.98 21.76 -14.48
C GLY A 32 3.98 22.05 -13.36
N GLY A 33 3.71 21.10 -12.46
CA GLY A 33 2.99 21.37 -11.20
C GLY A 33 3.83 22.23 -10.23
N PRO A 34 3.26 22.82 -9.16
CA PRO A 34 4.05 23.51 -8.14
C PRO A 34 5.07 22.51 -7.59
N GLY A 35 6.30 22.60 -8.09
CA GLY A 35 7.32 21.60 -7.90
C GLY A 35 7.53 21.43 -6.41
N ARG A 36 7.33 20.21 -5.90
CA ARG A 36 7.93 19.84 -4.62
C ARG A 36 9.43 20.12 -4.77
N PRO A 37 10.03 21.01 -3.95
CA PRO A 37 11.47 21.21 -4.02
C PRO A 37 12.17 19.86 -3.76
N GLY A 38 12.89 19.36 -4.76
CA GLY A 38 13.89 18.29 -4.63
C GLY A 38 13.38 16.86 -4.40
N ALA A 39 12.76 16.24 -5.41
CA ALA A 39 12.56 14.78 -5.42
C ALA A 39 13.89 13.99 -5.45
N GLU A 40 14.99 14.58 -5.94
CA GLU A 40 16.34 13.97 -5.89
C GLU A 40 16.99 14.05 -4.49
N ALA A 41 16.59 15.00 -3.63
CA ALA A 41 17.24 15.22 -2.34
C ALA A 41 16.72 14.30 -1.24
N ARG A 42 15.55 13.67 -1.44
CA ARG A 42 14.93 12.76 -0.48
C ARG A 42 15.18 11.32 -0.88
N ARG A 43 16.45 10.99 -1.16
CA ARG A 43 16.99 9.66 -0.91
C ARG A 43 16.44 9.23 0.44
N THR A 44 15.57 8.23 0.46
CA THR A 44 15.16 7.57 1.69
C THR A 44 16.42 6.96 2.28
N ALA A 45 17.13 7.74 3.10
CA ALA A 45 17.81 7.15 4.24
C ALA A 45 16.78 6.19 4.86
N PRO A 46 17.18 4.94 5.22
CA PRO A 46 16.25 3.99 5.79
C PRO A 46 15.47 4.73 6.86
N ALA A 47 14.15 4.84 6.68
CA ALA A 47 13.33 5.61 7.59
C ALA A 47 13.67 5.12 8.99
N ALA A 48 14.16 6.02 9.85
CA ALA A 48 14.53 5.69 11.21
C ALA A 48 13.41 4.82 11.78
N VAL A 49 13.76 3.60 12.21
CA VAL A 49 12.79 2.56 12.56
C VAL A 49 11.79 3.17 13.51
N SER A 50 10.58 3.43 13.02
CA SER A 50 9.55 4.03 13.85
C SER A 50 9.27 3.05 14.97
N ARG A 51 9.17 3.54 16.21
CA ARG A 51 8.70 2.74 17.35
C ARG A 51 7.30 2.13 17.13
N TYR A 52 6.57 2.63 16.12
CA TYR A 52 5.27 2.12 15.68
C TYR A 52 5.37 1.23 14.44
N ALA A 53 6.54 1.14 13.79
CA ALA A 53 6.78 0.23 12.68
C ALA A 53 7.13 -1.17 13.21
N GLU A 54 6.25 -1.72 14.03
CA GLU A 54 6.28 -3.13 14.37
C GLU A 54 5.58 -3.89 13.22
N ALA A 55 6.36 -4.65 12.46
CA ALA A 55 5.79 -5.63 11.54
C ALA A 55 5.13 -6.71 12.41
N GLY A 56 3.82 -6.61 12.63
CA GLY A 56 3.03 -7.60 13.38
C GLY A 56 3.31 -9.00 12.83
N THR A 57 4.16 -9.75 13.54
CA THR A 57 4.72 -11.01 13.07
C THR A 57 3.84 -12.14 13.61
N ALA A 58 2.77 -12.46 12.90
CA ALA A 58 2.36 -13.85 12.82
C ALA A 58 3.36 -14.60 11.91
N GLY A 59 4.60 -14.78 12.39
CA GLY A 59 5.58 -15.71 11.86
C GLY A 59 6.22 -15.47 10.48
N SER A 60 6.17 -14.28 9.87
CA SER A 60 6.87 -14.03 8.60
C SER A 60 7.97 -12.98 8.75
N SER A 61 9.20 -13.36 8.40
CA SER A 61 10.39 -12.49 8.32
C SER A 61 10.05 -11.15 7.66
N ARG A 62 10.60 -10.04 8.17
CA ARG A 62 10.55 -8.69 7.58
C ARG A 62 10.91 -8.76 6.10
N THR A 63 9.91 -8.97 5.25
CA THR A 63 10.09 -8.83 3.82
C THR A 63 9.99 -7.33 3.60
N ALA A 64 11.13 -6.66 3.64
CA ALA A 64 11.20 -5.30 3.16
C ALA A 64 10.55 -5.28 1.77
N LEU A 65 9.62 -4.36 1.55
CA LEU A 65 9.08 -4.16 0.21
C LEU A 65 10.28 -3.87 -0.69
N PRO A 66 10.39 -4.53 -1.86
CA PRO A 66 11.51 -4.27 -2.76
C PRO A 66 11.56 -2.76 -3.05
N GLU A 67 12.72 -2.15 -2.80
CA GLU A 67 12.89 -0.74 -3.13
C GLU A 67 12.73 -0.59 -4.65
N ARG A 68 11.63 0.04 -5.03
CA ARG A 68 11.36 0.49 -6.39
C ARG A 68 10.97 1.97 -6.28
N PRO A 69 11.97 2.88 -6.25
CA PRO A 69 11.76 4.28 -5.89
C PRO A 69 10.75 4.98 -6.80
N ALA A 70 10.67 4.58 -8.08
CA ALA A 70 9.74 5.13 -9.05
C ALA A 70 8.32 4.54 -8.96
N ALA A 71 8.13 3.39 -8.32
CA ALA A 71 6.80 2.78 -8.22
C ALA A 71 6.02 3.39 -7.03
N PRO A 72 4.79 3.89 -7.25
CA PRO A 72 3.94 4.39 -6.18
C PRO A 72 3.70 3.33 -5.10
N LEU A 73 3.67 3.77 -3.83
CA LEU A 73 3.33 2.90 -2.70
C LEU A 73 1.86 3.11 -2.31
N VAL A 74 1.09 2.03 -2.31
CA VAL A 74 -0.31 1.99 -1.87
C VAL A 74 -0.40 1.14 -0.59
N LEU A 75 -1.00 1.71 0.46
CA LEU A 75 -1.17 1.05 1.75
C LEU A 75 -2.66 0.85 2.06
N VAL A 76 -3.03 -0.33 2.55
CA VAL A 76 -4.37 -0.61 3.09
C VAL A 76 -4.33 -0.44 4.61
N ALA A 77 -5.25 0.36 5.14
CA ALA A 77 -5.48 0.43 6.58
C ALA A 77 -6.11 -0.89 7.07
N CYS A 78 -5.33 -1.69 7.77
CA CYS A 78 -5.73 -2.97 8.33
C CYS A 78 -6.15 -2.78 9.78
N SER A 79 -7.45 -2.87 10.06
CA SER A 79 -7.98 -2.82 11.43
C SER A 79 -8.00 -4.20 12.11
N GLY A 80 -7.80 -5.27 11.34
CA GLY A 80 -7.96 -6.66 11.77
C GLY A 80 -9.32 -7.26 11.42
N GLY A 81 -10.28 -6.45 10.95
CA GLY A 81 -11.59 -6.91 10.49
C GLY A 81 -11.55 -7.58 9.11
N ALA A 82 -12.57 -8.41 8.81
CA ALA A 82 -12.68 -9.17 7.58
C ALA A 82 -12.61 -8.30 6.31
N ASP A 83 -13.27 -7.12 6.32
CA ASP A 83 -13.30 -6.22 5.17
C ASP A 83 -11.91 -5.67 4.85
N SER A 84 -11.16 -5.26 5.87
CA SER A 84 -9.79 -4.74 5.71
C SER A 84 -8.83 -5.82 5.20
N MET A 85 -9.01 -7.07 5.67
CA MET A 85 -8.23 -8.21 5.19
C MET A 85 -8.60 -8.60 3.76
N ALA A 86 -9.88 -8.55 3.41
CA ALA A 86 -10.35 -8.78 2.04
C ALA A 86 -9.75 -7.72 1.09
N LEU A 87 -9.77 -6.45 1.50
CA LEU A 87 -9.18 -5.34 0.76
C LEU A 87 -7.65 -5.52 0.60
N ALA A 88 -6.93 -5.83 1.68
CA ALA A 88 -5.49 -6.09 1.63
C ALA A 88 -5.14 -7.27 0.71
N SER A 89 -5.91 -8.36 0.78
CA SER A 89 -5.70 -9.53 -0.09
C SER A 89 -5.97 -9.23 -1.57
N ALA A 90 -6.98 -8.41 -1.86
CA ALA A 90 -7.31 -7.99 -3.20
C ALA A 90 -6.25 -7.03 -3.76
N LEU A 91 -5.78 -6.07 -2.95
CA LEU A 91 -4.68 -5.18 -3.31
C LEU A 91 -3.41 -6.00 -3.62
N ALA A 92 -3.01 -6.91 -2.73
CA ALA A 92 -1.83 -7.75 -2.95
C ALA A 92 -1.93 -8.59 -4.23
N PHE A 93 -3.13 -9.02 -4.60
CA PHE A 93 -3.33 -9.73 -5.86
C PHE A 93 -3.23 -8.82 -7.08
N GLU A 94 -3.89 -7.67 -7.07
CA GLU A 94 -3.92 -6.74 -8.21
C GLU A 94 -2.59 -6.02 -8.42
N ALA A 95 -1.85 -5.71 -7.34
CA ALA A 95 -0.53 -5.10 -7.39
C ALA A 95 0.50 -5.96 -8.14
N ARG A 96 0.30 -7.27 -8.28
CA ARG A 96 1.19 -8.11 -9.12
C ARG A 96 1.09 -7.80 -10.62
N LYS A 97 -0.01 -7.17 -11.04
CA LYS A 97 -0.30 -6.84 -12.44
C LYS A 97 -0.08 -5.37 -12.76
N LEU A 98 0.19 -4.56 -11.74
CA LEU A 98 0.34 -3.12 -11.82
C LEU A 98 1.74 -2.79 -11.31
N ASP A 99 2.39 -1.74 -11.82
CA ASP A 99 3.73 -1.35 -11.34
C ASP A 99 3.64 -0.52 -10.06
N VAL A 100 3.08 -1.12 -9.00
CA VAL A 100 2.87 -0.48 -7.70
C VAL A 100 3.44 -1.34 -6.58
N ARG A 101 3.92 -0.67 -5.55
CA ARG A 101 4.25 -1.31 -4.27
C ARG A 101 2.98 -1.33 -3.42
N ALA A 102 2.69 -2.46 -2.79
CA ALA A 102 1.51 -2.64 -1.96
C ALA A 102 1.91 -3.09 -0.54
N GLY A 103 1.23 -2.56 0.47
CA GLY A 103 1.42 -2.97 1.86
C GLY A 103 0.14 -2.83 2.69
N GLY A 104 0.14 -3.44 3.88
CA GLY A 104 -0.85 -3.18 4.92
C GLY A 104 -0.25 -2.28 6.00
N ILE A 105 -1.07 -1.43 6.60
CA ILE A 105 -0.69 -0.61 7.75
C ILE A 105 -1.73 -0.78 8.86
N THR A 106 -1.27 -1.14 10.04
CA THR A 106 -2.07 -1.15 11.27
C THR A 106 -1.73 0.12 12.05
N VAL A 107 -2.73 0.72 12.70
CA VAL A 107 -2.51 1.86 13.61
C VAL A 107 -2.89 1.39 15.00
N ASP A 108 -1.91 1.35 15.90
CA ASP A 108 -2.18 1.16 17.31
C ASP A 108 -2.67 2.50 17.89
N HIS A 109 -3.95 2.52 18.26
CA HIS A 109 -4.59 3.69 18.85
C HIS A 109 -4.43 3.75 20.38
N ASN A 110 -3.81 2.76 21.01
CA ASN A 110 -3.65 2.65 22.46
C ASN A 110 -5.00 2.75 23.23
N LEU A 111 -6.08 2.26 22.61
CA LEU A 111 -7.43 2.25 23.21
C LEU A 111 -7.61 1.12 24.23
N GLN A 112 -6.81 0.07 24.10
CA GLN A 112 -6.79 -1.09 24.98
C GLN A 112 -5.32 -1.45 25.26
N PRO A 113 -5.01 -2.00 26.45
CA PRO A 113 -3.71 -2.60 26.68
C PRO A 113 -3.51 -3.75 25.67
N GLY A 114 -2.37 -3.71 24.98
CA GLY A 114 -1.94 -4.71 24.00
C GLY A 114 -1.35 -5.95 24.63
#